data_AF-A0A959NBG6-F1
#
_entry.id   AF-A0A959NBG6-F1
#
_cell.length_a   1.000
_cell.length_b   1.000
_cell.length_c   1.000
_cell.angle_alpha   90.00
_cell.angle_beta   90.00
_cell.angle_gamma   90.00
#
_symmetry.space_group_name_H-M   'P 1'
#
loop_
_entity.id
_entity.type
_entity.pdbx_description
1 polymer ?
#
loop_
_entity_poly.entity_id
_entity_poly.type
_entity_poly.pdbx_seq_one_letter_code
_entity_poly.pdbx_strand_id
1 'polypeptide(L)'
;ASRMTLFIERAKGKKDRVVNLSPILLDILRVYLKKARPRPRTYLFESSVVGEPYSTRSAQAIFSMAKEKAGIQKNVSFHSLRHSFATHLLEKGVDIRYIKDILGHFNIKTTERYTHVSRRQLVNIVSPLDDLFSREIL
;
A
#
# COMPACT_ATOMS: atom_id res chain seq x y z
N ALA A 1 -23.33 4.99 7.52
CA ALA A 1 -22.14 5.27 6.69
C ALA A 1 -21.49 3.95 6.28
N SER A 2 -21.28 3.71 4.98
CA SER A 2 -20.54 2.54 4.51
C SER A 2 -19.08 2.66 4.90
N ARG A 3 -18.55 1.68 5.65
CA ARG A 3 -17.14 1.68 6.07
C ARG A 3 -16.25 1.52 4.82
N MET A 4 -15.55 2.58 4.42
CA MET A 4 -14.63 2.63 3.27
C MET A 4 -13.33 1.89 3.57
N THR A 5 -13.43 0.58 3.73
CA THR A 5 -12.35 -0.28 4.20
C THR A 5 -12.35 -1.63 3.47
N LEU A 6 -11.17 -2.21 3.29
CA LEU A 6 -10.98 -3.60 2.85
C LEU A 6 -10.53 -4.45 4.04
N PHE A 7 -11.15 -5.61 4.20
CA PHE A 7 -10.71 -6.63 5.14
C PHE A 7 -9.78 -7.61 4.40
N ILE A 8 -8.58 -7.80 4.94
CA ILE A 8 -7.59 -8.75 4.42
C ILE A 8 -7.53 -9.91 5.39
N GLU A 9 -8.24 -10.99 5.04
CA GLU A 9 -8.28 -12.23 5.81
C GLU A 9 -6.98 -13.03 5.64
N ARG A 10 -6.48 -13.63 6.73
CA ARG A 10 -5.36 -14.60 6.73
C ARG A 10 -4.15 -14.14 5.93
N ALA A 11 -3.77 -12.87 6.10
CA ALA A 11 -2.58 -12.35 5.44
C ALA A 11 -1.29 -12.99 5.99
N LYS A 12 -0.12 -12.52 5.52
CA LYS A 12 1.19 -13.02 5.98
C LYS A 12 1.25 -13.16 7.51
N GLY A 13 1.46 -14.38 8.00
CA GLY A 13 1.47 -14.70 9.44
C GLY A 13 0.10 -15.01 10.05
N LYS A 14 -0.94 -15.29 9.24
CA LYS A 14 -2.32 -15.58 9.67
C LYS A 14 -2.97 -14.44 10.48
N LYS A 15 -2.59 -13.20 10.20
CA LYS A 15 -3.19 -12.03 10.84
C LYS A 15 -4.13 -11.31 9.89
N ASP A 16 -5.32 -11.08 10.38
CA ASP A 16 -6.30 -10.25 9.72
C ASP A 16 -5.94 -8.79 9.90
N ARG A 17 -6.25 -7.97 8.89
CA ARG A 17 -6.16 -6.52 9.03
C ARG A 17 -7.20 -5.82 8.20
N VAL A 18 -7.56 -4.62 8.65
CA VAL A 18 -8.40 -3.68 7.91
C VAL A 18 -7.49 -2.62 7.31
N VAL A 19 -7.70 -2.31 6.04
CA VAL A 19 -7.00 -1.21 5.36
C VAL A 19 -8.02 -0.24 4.77
N ASN A 20 -7.67 1.04 4.71
CA ASN A 20 -8.55 2.05 4.13
C ASN A 20 -8.72 1.81 2.62
N LEU A 21 -9.97 1.87 2.17
CA LEU A 21 -10.32 1.82 0.75
C LEU A 21 -10.41 3.25 0.23
N SER A 22 -9.48 3.63 -0.63
CA SER A 22 -9.56 4.92 -1.33
C SER A 22 -10.84 4.98 -2.18
N PRO A 23 -11.58 6.10 -2.20
CA PRO A 23 -12.70 6.30 -3.12
C PRO A 23 -12.30 6.09 -4.59
N ILE A 24 -11.10 6.54 -4.97
CA ILE A 24 -10.55 6.34 -6.32
C ILE A 24 -10.39 4.85 -6.63
N LEU A 25 -9.87 4.07 -5.67
CA LEU A 25 -9.73 2.63 -5.84
C LEU A 25 -11.10 1.94 -5.96
N LEU A 26 -12.08 2.36 -5.16
CA LEU A 26 -13.44 1.84 -5.26
C LEU A 26 -14.03 2.05 -6.65
N ASP A 27 -13.83 3.23 -7.25
CA ASP A 27 -14.33 3.51 -8.60
C ASP A 27 -13.59 2.70 -9.67
N ILE A 28 -12.27 2.54 -9.54
CA ILE A 28 -11.49 1.65 -10.42
C ILE A 28 -12.01 0.20 -10.33
N LEU A 29 -12.26 -0.31 -9.12
CA LEU A 29 -12.78 -1.67 -8.91
C LEU A 29 -14.18 -1.84 -9.50
N ARG A 30 -15.05 -0.84 -9.37
CA ARG A 30 -16.38 -0.84 -10.00
C ARG A 30 -16.28 -0.90 -11.52
N VAL A 31 -15.39 -0.12 -12.12
CA VAL A 31 -15.14 -0.15 -13.57
C VAL A 31 -14.61 -1.52 -13.99
N TYR A 32 -13.66 -2.08 -13.23
CA TYR A 32 -13.15 -3.43 -13.46
C TYR A 32 -14.27 -4.48 -13.45
N LEU A 33 -15.11 -4.51 -12.40
CA LEU A 33 -16.20 -5.49 -12.27
C LEU A 33 -17.25 -5.36 -13.39
N LYS A 34 -17.46 -4.16 -13.95
CA LYS A 34 -18.34 -3.94 -15.10
C LYS A 34 -17.73 -4.47 -16.40
N LYS A 35 -16.40 -4.39 -16.57
CA LYS A 35 -15.68 -4.77 -17.79
C LYS A 35 -15.22 -6.24 -17.81
N ALA A 36 -14.97 -6.85 -16.66
CA ALA A 36 -14.46 -8.21 -16.56
C ALA A 36 -15.41 -9.23 -17.21
N ARG A 37 -14.86 -10.10 -18.05
CA ARG A 37 -15.59 -11.18 -18.75
C ARG A 37 -14.77 -12.47 -18.63
N PRO A 38 -15.34 -13.56 -18.08
CA PRO A 38 -16.59 -13.61 -17.33
C PRO A 38 -16.55 -12.70 -16.09
N ARG A 39 -17.73 -12.32 -15.58
CA ARG A 39 -17.80 -11.52 -14.34
C ARG A 39 -17.35 -12.40 -13.16
N PRO A 40 -16.41 -11.95 -12.32
CA PRO A 40 -15.97 -12.70 -11.15
C PRO A 40 -17.14 -12.98 -10.19
N ARG A 41 -17.19 -14.18 -9.60
CA ARG A 41 -18.29 -14.64 -8.73
C ARG A 41 -17.82 -14.98 -7.31
N THR A 42 -16.64 -15.57 -7.17
CA THR A 42 -16.07 -16.05 -5.92
C THR A 42 -14.95 -15.13 -5.43
N TYR A 43 -14.01 -14.78 -6.31
CA TYR A 43 -12.88 -13.90 -5.96
C TYR A 43 -13.01 -12.53 -6.63
N LEU A 44 -12.44 -11.49 -6.00
CA LEU A 44 -12.42 -10.17 -6.64
C LEU A 44 -11.65 -10.19 -7.96
N PHE A 45 -10.60 -11.00 -8.05
CA PHE A 45 -9.83 -11.21 -9.26
C PHE A 45 -9.73 -12.71 -9.55
N GLU A 46 -10.42 -13.15 -10.59
CA GLU A 46 -10.44 -14.55 -11.02
C GLU A 46 -9.52 -14.78 -12.22
N SER A 47 -9.03 -16.01 -12.32
CA SER A 47 -8.25 -16.51 -13.46
C SER A 47 -9.16 -16.75 -14.69
N SER A 48 -8.61 -17.37 -15.73
CA SER A 48 -9.42 -17.84 -16.87
C SER A 48 -10.42 -18.93 -16.47
N VAL A 49 -10.19 -19.62 -15.35
CA VAL A 49 -11.12 -20.57 -14.75
C VAL A 49 -12.01 -19.82 -13.77
N VAL A 50 -13.33 -19.86 -14.02
CA VAL A 50 -14.33 -19.20 -13.17
C VAL A 50 -14.26 -19.77 -11.76
N GLY A 51 -14.26 -18.87 -10.77
CA GLY A 51 -14.21 -19.24 -9.36
C GLY A 51 -12.82 -19.55 -8.82
N GLU A 52 -11.77 -19.52 -9.65
CA GLU A 52 -10.37 -19.70 -9.21
C GLU A 52 -9.63 -18.36 -9.16
N PRO A 53 -8.85 -18.05 -8.12
CA PRO A 53 -8.11 -16.80 -8.04
C PRO A 53 -6.92 -16.80 -9.02
N TYR A 54 -6.40 -15.62 -9.35
CA TYR A 54 -5.10 -15.58 -10.03
C TYR A 54 -4.01 -16.28 -9.23
N SER A 55 -3.25 -17.13 -9.91
CA SER A 55 -2.00 -17.64 -9.35
C SER A 55 -0.99 -16.50 -9.14
N THR A 56 -0.05 -16.68 -8.21
CA THR A 56 1.07 -15.74 -8.01
C THR A 56 1.85 -15.49 -9.29
N ARG A 57 2.05 -16.54 -10.10
CA ARG A 57 2.74 -16.45 -11.40
C ARG A 57 1.97 -15.59 -12.39
N SER A 58 0.65 -15.76 -12.47
CA SER A 58 -0.22 -14.95 -13.33
C SER A 58 -0.17 -13.48 -12.94
N ALA A 59 -0.26 -13.18 -11.63
CA ALA A 59 -0.13 -11.82 -11.14
C ALA A 59 1.24 -11.21 -11.49
N GLN A 60 2.33 -11.97 -11.31
CA GLN A 60 3.67 -11.53 -11.68
C GLN A 60 3.81 -11.25 -13.18
N ALA A 61 3.24 -12.11 -14.04
CA ALA A 61 3.25 -11.89 -15.48
C ALA A 61 2.48 -10.62 -15.87
N ILE A 62 1.30 -10.40 -15.28
CA ILE A 62 0.51 -9.16 -15.48
C ILE A 62 1.31 -7.93 -15.07
N PHE A 63 1.99 -7.99 -13.92
CA PHE A 63 2.85 -6.90 -13.46
C PHE A 63 4.00 -6.64 -14.44
N SER A 64 4.69 -7.68 -14.92
CA SER A 64 5.79 -7.53 -15.87
C SER A 64 5.33 -6.87 -17.18
N MET A 65 4.19 -7.28 -17.72
CA MET A 65 3.60 -6.63 -18.90
C MET A 65 3.24 -5.16 -18.64
N ALA A 66 2.67 -4.85 -17.48
CA ALA A 66 2.35 -3.48 -17.12
C ALA A 66 3.61 -2.61 -16.95
N LYS A 67 4.66 -3.16 -16.34
CA LYS A 67 5.98 -2.52 -16.19
C LYS A 67 6.59 -2.20 -17.56
N GLU A 68 6.57 -3.15 -18.48
CA GLU A 68 7.09 -2.98 -19.85
C GLU A 68 6.30 -1.91 -20.60
N LYS A 69 4.96 -1.98 -20.58
CA LYS A 69 4.08 -0.96 -21.19
C LYS A 69 4.27 0.44 -20.62
N ALA A 70 4.67 0.53 -19.36
CA ALA A 70 4.97 1.80 -18.70
C ALA A 70 6.39 2.32 -18.99
N GLY A 71 7.21 1.58 -19.76
CA GLY A 71 8.60 1.96 -20.07
C GLY A 71 9.56 1.87 -18.88
N ILE A 72 9.20 1.14 -17.82
CA ILE A 72 10.01 1.06 -16.60
C ILE A 72 11.12 0.03 -16.79
N GLN A 73 12.36 0.50 -16.96
CA GLN A 73 13.53 -0.36 -17.15
C GLN A 73 14.07 -0.96 -15.84
N LYS A 74 13.80 -0.31 -14.69
CA LYS A 74 14.28 -0.77 -13.37
C LYS A 74 13.78 -2.17 -13.05
N ASN A 75 14.59 -2.99 -12.39
CA ASN A 75 14.14 -4.30 -11.91
C ASN A 75 13.21 -4.13 -10.69
N VAL A 76 11.90 -4.08 -10.93
CA VAL A 76 10.86 -3.88 -9.92
C VAL A 76 9.87 -5.05 -9.91
N SER A 77 9.20 -5.24 -8.77
CA SER A 77 8.14 -6.24 -8.57
C SER A 77 7.01 -5.66 -7.71
N PHE A 78 6.00 -6.46 -7.36
CA PHE A 78 4.98 -6.06 -6.37
C PHE A 78 5.57 -5.62 -5.03
N HIS A 79 6.72 -6.18 -4.62
CA HIS A 79 7.40 -5.71 -3.40
C HIS A 79 7.85 -4.27 -3.55
N SER A 80 8.32 -3.87 -4.74
CA SER A 80 8.68 -2.48 -5.04
C SER A 80 7.48 -1.54 -4.91
N LEU A 81 6.29 -1.94 -5.37
CA LEU A 81 5.06 -1.14 -5.16
C LEU A 81 4.75 -0.96 -3.68
N ARG A 82 4.86 -2.04 -2.88
CA ARG A 82 4.67 -1.98 -1.42
C ARG A 82 5.70 -1.05 -0.77
N HIS A 83 6.94 -1.10 -1.24
CA HIS A 83 8.01 -0.25 -0.76
C HIS A 83 7.73 1.22 -1.08
N SER A 84 7.37 1.55 -2.32
CA SER A 84 7.01 2.91 -2.72
C SER A 84 5.81 3.47 -1.94
N PHE A 85 4.78 2.65 -1.71
CA PHE A 85 3.63 3.04 -0.89
C PHE A 85 4.05 3.41 0.54
N ALA A 86 4.91 2.60 1.16
CA ALA A 86 5.41 2.86 2.51
C ALA A 86 6.24 4.14 2.58
N THR A 87 7.16 4.34 1.62
CA THR A 87 7.99 5.54 1.55
C THR A 87 7.14 6.80 1.37
N HIS A 88 6.14 6.79 0.48
CA HIS A 88 5.26 7.95 0.30
C HIS A 88 4.45 8.30 1.56
N LEU A 89 4.03 7.30 2.35
CA LEU A 89 3.37 7.57 3.63
C LEU A 89 4.33 8.21 4.62
N LEU A 90 5.57 7.70 4.69
CA LEU A 90 6.58 8.23 5.59
C LEU A 90 6.99 9.67 5.21
N GLU A 91 7.20 9.95 3.93
CA GLU A 91 7.51 11.29 3.42
C GLU A 91 6.39 12.30 3.70
N LYS A 92 5.14 11.83 3.82
CA LYS A 92 3.97 12.62 4.24
C LYS A 92 3.82 12.73 5.76
N GLY A 93 4.77 12.23 6.53
CA GLY A 93 4.79 12.33 7.99
C GLY A 93 3.88 11.33 8.71
N VAL A 94 3.42 10.27 8.05
CA VAL A 94 2.62 9.23 8.71
C VAL A 94 3.52 8.44 9.66
N ASP A 95 3.09 8.27 10.91
CA ASP A 95 3.85 7.49 11.91
C ASP A 95 4.09 6.07 11.39
N ILE A 96 5.36 5.65 11.49
CA ILE A 96 5.86 4.34 11.05
C ILE A 96 5.10 3.16 11.68
N ARG A 97 4.53 3.34 12.88
CA ARG A 97 3.67 2.34 13.54
C ARG A 97 2.39 2.09 12.75
N TYR A 98 1.72 3.14 12.27
CA TYR A 98 0.55 3.01 11.41
C TYR A 98 0.92 2.41 10.05
N ILE A 99 2.06 2.81 9.48
CA ILE A 99 2.57 2.23 8.23
C ILE A 99 2.80 0.72 8.41
N LYS A 100 3.43 0.30 9.51
CA LYS A 100 3.65 -1.12 9.83
C LYS A 100 2.33 -1.91 9.88
N ASP A 101 1.30 -1.35 10.50
CA ASP A 101 0.00 -2.01 10.65
C ASP A 101 -0.74 -2.13 9.30
N ILE A 102 -0.76 -1.05 8.49
CA ILE A 102 -1.34 -1.07 7.13
C ILE A 102 -0.62 -2.10 6.26
N LEU A 103 0.71 -2.17 6.36
CA LEU A 103 1.52 -3.14 5.64
C LEU A 103 1.50 -4.55 6.26
N GLY A 104 0.90 -4.75 7.43
CA GLY A 104 0.88 -6.05 8.12
C GLY A 104 2.29 -6.61 8.38
N HIS A 105 3.27 -5.76 8.69
CA HIS A 105 4.63 -6.20 9.05
C HIS A 105 4.66 -6.64 10.52
N PHE A 106 5.16 -7.85 10.78
CA PHE A 106 5.28 -8.37 12.15
C PHE A 106 6.33 -7.62 12.98
N ASN A 107 7.46 -7.28 12.34
CA ASN A 107 8.57 -6.58 12.96
C ASN A 107 8.71 -5.17 12.37
N ILE A 108 8.78 -4.17 13.25
CA ILE A 108 9.02 -2.78 12.86
C ILE A 108 10.31 -2.63 12.04
N LYS A 109 11.33 -3.47 12.28
CA LYS A 109 12.59 -3.51 11.51
C LYS A 109 12.40 -3.68 10.01
N THR A 110 11.34 -4.38 9.59
CA THR A 110 11.02 -4.53 8.15
C THR A 110 10.49 -3.22 7.56
N THR A 111 9.84 -2.38 8.37
CA THR A 111 9.36 -1.04 7.99
C THR A 111 10.45 0.03 8.17
N GLU A 112 11.36 -0.13 9.13
CA GLU A 112 12.50 0.78 9.34
C GLU A 112 13.44 0.85 8.13
N ARG A 113 13.46 -0.19 7.27
CA ARG A 113 14.16 -0.10 5.98
C ARG A 113 13.74 1.12 5.13
N TYR A 114 12.52 1.63 5.32
CA TYR A 114 12.02 2.82 4.61
C TYR A 114 12.54 4.15 5.16
N THR A 115 12.98 4.20 6.42
CA THR A 115 13.41 5.45 7.06
C THR A 115 14.72 5.97 6.49
N HIS A 116 15.59 5.08 6.01
CA HIS A 116 16.82 5.46 5.31
C HIS A 116 16.55 6.30 4.06
N VAL A 117 15.43 6.08 3.38
CA VAL A 117 15.05 6.80 2.15
C VAL A 117 14.45 8.17 2.47
N SER A 118 13.77 8.30 3.63
CA SER A 118 13.06 9.52 4.05
C SER A 118 13.90 10.48 4.93
N ARG A 119 15.23 10.34 4.96
CA ARG A 119 16.14 11.20 5.76
C ARG A 119 15.99 12.71 5.53
N ARG A 120 15.26 13.13 4.49
CA ARG A 120 14.90 14.54 4.21
C ARG A 120 14.07 15.22 5.30
N GLN A 121 13.43 14.49 6.22
CA GLN A 121 12.65 15.10 7.31
C GLN A 121 13.47 15.48 8.55
N LEU A 122 14.70 14.94 8.73
CA LEU A 122 15.49 15.20 9.95
C LEU A 122 15.92 16.67 10.09
N VAL A 123 16.06 17.37 8.97
CA VAL A 123 16.51 18.78 8.94
C VAL A 123 15.40 19.74 9.36
N ASN A 124 14.14 19.30 9.39
CA ASN A 124 12.97 20.15 9.69
C ASN A 124 12.35 19.84 11.06
N ILE A 125 13.03 19.08 11.93
CA ILE A 125 12.53 18.82 13.27
C ILE A 125 12.74 20.08 14.11
N VAL A 126 11.66 20.78 14.42
CA VAL A 126 11.65 21.91 15.35
C VAL A 126 11.99 21.39 16.75
N SER A 127 12.93 22.04 17.43
CA SER A 127 13.25 21.67 18.81
C SER A 127 12.01 21.85 19.69
N PRO A 128 11.72 20.91 20.60
CA PRO A 128 10.68 21.14 21.62
C PRO A 128 10.92 22.42 22.43
N LEU A 129 12.19 22.83 22.59
CA LEU A 129 12.54 24.10 23.24
C LEU A 129 12.06 25.29 22.39
N ASP A 130 12.27 25.24 21.08
CA ASP A 130 11.84 26.29 20.16
C ASP A 130 10.30 26.38 20.13
N ASP A 131 9.56 25.27 20.12
CA ASP A 131 8.08 25.28 20.20
C ASP A 131 7.56 25.85 21.54
N LEU A 132 8.26 25.56 22.64
CA LEU A 132 7.92 26.09 23.96
C LEU A 132 8.03 27.62 24.00
N PHE A 133 9.14 28.17 23.48
CA PHE A 133 9.41 29.61 23.49
C PHE A 133 8.79 30.37 22.30
N SER A 134 8.34 29.68 21.24
CA SER A 134 7.60 30.30 20.13
C SER A 134 6.20 30.78 20.54
N ARG A 135 5.63 30.23 21.62
CA ARG A 135 4.30 30.59 22.14
C ARG A 135 4.30 31.74 23.15
N GLU A 136 5.47 32.20 23.59
CA GLU A 136 5.62 33.29 24.57
C GLU A 136 5.79 34.69 23.92
N ILE A 137 5.68 34.80 22.59
CA ILE A 137 5.80 36.08 21.85
C ILE A 137 4.44 36.65 21.38
N LEU A 138 3.31 36.17 21.93
CA LEU A 138 1.99 36.82 21.78
C LEU A 138 1.54 37.42 23.11
#